data_AF-A0AAD7N8C2-F1
#
_entry.id   AF-A0AAD7N8C2-F1
#
_cell.length_a   1.000
_cell.length_b   1.000
_cell.length_c   1.000
_cell.angle_alpha   90.00
_cell.angle_beta   90.00
_cell.angle_gamma   90.00
#
_symmetry.space_group_name_H-M   'P 1'
#
loop_
_entity.id
_entity.type
_entity.pdbx_description
1 polymer ?
#
loop_
_entity_poly.entity_id
_entity_poly.type
_entity_poly.pdbx_seq_one_letter_code
_entity_poly.pdbx_strand_id
1 'polypeptide(L)'
;MSTSTLPASEAAPPTPRPSASVVIVNSRNEVLLVHRNPQARSFGGVHVFPGGNASAQDGGDLRVTGIRECFEESGLLLASGSTPEDSVLDAARNAIHAEKTQFQSFLTQHGLTADVQALLPFTQWITPVFAPRRFHTQFYVAFLGTASATGFSSGAREDRIPTPDGGQEVIAARFLHPDAVLAEFRAGEITLMPPQFYILHTLAGILRGDATTAEQCARVEELALSAFGRMVFNPRRLGPPDVQGRVVLTYEGDHTRGGPSGRLHRALVLTGKGGVTSEITLERNFDIFSEIEVDPVPAPPKL
;
A
#
# COMPACT_ATOMS: atom_id res chain seq x y z
N MET A 1 14.17 -11.89 -53.92
CA MET A 1 14.24 -11.19 -52.61
C MET A 1 12.84 -11.12 -52.04
N SER A 2 12.59 -11.82 -50.94
CA SER A 2 11.50 -11.54 -50.00
C SER A 2 11.87 -12.20 -48.68
N THR A 3 12.63 -11.49 -47.86
CA THR A 3 12.92 -11.88 -46.49
C THR A 3 11.64 -11.70 -45.66
N SER A 4 10.96 -12.80 -45.41
CA SER A 4 9.89 -12.91 -44.42
C SER A 4 10.44 -12.49 -43.06
N THR A 5 9.97 -11.36 -42.54
CA THR A 5 10.27 -10.91 -41.18
C THR A 5 9.28 -11.63 -40.27
N LEU A 6 9.76 -12.61 -39.50
CA LEU A 6 8.99 -13.20 -38.42
C LEU A 6 8.60 -12.10 -37.42
N PRO A 7 7.34 -12.04 -36.94
CA PRO A 7 6.95 -11.08 -35.92
C PRO A 7 7.81 -11.29 -34.66
N ALA A 8 8.29 -10.19 -34.08
CA ALA A 8 9.04 -10.23 -32.83
C ALA A 8 8.23 -10.98 -31.76
N SER A 9 8.86 -11.98 -31.15
CA SER A 9 8.34 -12.69 -29.98
C SER A 9 7.93 -11.68 -28.91
N GLU A 10 6.64 -11.62 -28.59
CA GLU A 10 6.11 -10.77 -27.52
C GLU A 10 6.73 -11.25 -26.20
N ALA A 11 7.64 -10.47 -25.64
CA ALA A 11 8.37 -10.85 -24.43
C ALA A 11 7.40 -11.10 -23.27
N ALA A 12 7.63 -12.18 -22.52
CA ALA A 12 6.83 -12.49 -21.33
C ALA A 12 6.84 -11.30 -20.34
N PRO A 13 5.70 -10.99 -19.69
CA PRO A 13 5.62 -9.85 -18.79
C PRO A 13 6.59 -10.02 -17.60
N PRO A 14 7.17 -8.93 -17.07
CA PRO A 14 8.08 -9.00 -15.92
C PRO A 14 7.45 -9.71 -14.72
N THR A 15 8.24 -10.49 -13.99
CA THR A 15 7.79 -11.11 -12.73
C THR A 15 7.50 -10.03 -11.67
N PRO A 16 6.35 -10.07 -10.98
CA PRO A 16 6.07 -9.15 -9.89
C PRO A 16 7.07 -9.30 -8.74
N ARG A 17 7.62 -8.19 -8.25
CA ARG A 17 8.51 -8.19 -7.10
C ARG A 17 7.71 -8.23 -5.79
N PRO A 18 8.07 -9.07 -4.82
CA PRO A 18 7.43 -9.06 -3.51
C PRO A 18 7.69 -7.72 -2.80
N SER A 19 6.65 -7.18 -2.17
CA SER A 19 6.66 -5.88 -1.49
C SER A 19 5.64 -5.86 -0.36
N ALA A 20 5.81 -4.92 0.57
CA ALA A 20 4.89 -4.71 1.67
C ALA A 20 4.62 -3.22 1.87
N SER A 21 3.42 -2.90 2.33
CA SER A 21 3.02 -1.52 2.67
C SER A 21 2.14 -1.52 3.90
N VAL A 22 2.27 -0.50 4.74
CA VAL A 22 1.58 -0.41 6.02
C VAL A 22 0.71 0.84 6.10
N VAL A 23 -0.58 0.65 6.36
CA VAL A 23 -1.54 1.70 6.65
C VAL A 23 -1.54 1.94 8.16
N ILE A 24 -0.83 2.97 8.60
CA ILE A 24 -0.79 3.36 10.01
C ILE A 24 -2.00 4.23 10.32
N VAL A 25 -2.80 3.83 11.30
CA VAL A 25 -3.96 4.58 11.80
C VAL A 25 -3.64 5.13 13.19
N ASN A 26 -3.73 6.45 13.38
CA ASN A 26 -3.52 7.06 14.70
C ASN A 26 -4.80 7.05 15.55
N SER A 27 -4.79 7.72 16.71
CA SER A 27 -5.94 7.79 17.62
C SER A 27 -7.09 8.68 17.13
N ARG A 28 -6.91 9.39 16.00
CA ARG A 28 -7.89 10.31 15.42
C ARG A 28 -8.50 9.80 14.12
N ASN A 29 -8.45 8.49 13.87
CA ASN A 29 -8.83 7.86 12.59
C ASN A 29 -8.08 8.41 11.37
N GLU A 30 -6.91 9.02 11.57
CA GLU A 30 -6.09 9.52 10.47
C GLU A 30 -5.11 8.44 10.01
N VAL A 31 -4.91 8.34 8.69
CA VAL A 31 -3.95 7.44 8.07
C VAL A 31 -2.66 8.18 7.72
N LEU A 32 -1.52 7.52 7.94
CA LEU A 32 -0.21 8.02 7.54
C LEU A 32 -0.02 7.90 6.02
N LEU A 33 0.24 9.04 5.38
CA LEU A 33 0.66 9.12 3.99
C LEU A 33 2.07 9.69 3.90
N VAL A 34 2.85 9.15 2.97
CA VAL A 34 4.19 9.65 2.62
C VAL A 34 4.22 10.11 1.17
N HIS A 35 5.05 11.11 0.91
CA HIS A 35 5.29 11.67 -0.42
C HIS A 35 6.78 11.95 -0.60
N ARG A 36 7.38 11.41 -1.67
CA ARG A 36 8.79 11.61 -2.03
C ARG A 36 8.91 12.71 -3.09
N ASN A 37 9.71 13.74 -2.81
CA ASN A 37 10.06 14.90 -3.65
C ASN A 37 8.93 15.95 -3.92
N PRO A 38 8.73 16.93 -3.03
CA PRO A 38 7.74 18.01 -3.18
C PRO A 38 8.12 19.08 -4.23
N GLN A 39 9.34 19.08 -4.79
CA GLN A 39 9.80 20.10 -5.76
C GLN A 39 9.62 19.70 -7.23
N ALA A 40 9.15 18.49 -7.54
CA ALA A 40 8.89 18.06 -8.91
C ALA A 40 7.70 18.84 -9.51
N ARG A 41 8.00 19.90 -10.29
CA ARG A 41 7.01 20.71 -11.04
C ARG A 41 6.33 19.97 -12.21
N SER A 42 6.68 18.71 -12.41
CA SER A 42 6.04 17.76 -13.33
C SER A 42 5.96 16.42 -12.59
N PHE A 43 4.74 15.91 -12.39
CA PHE A 43 4.32 14.84 -11.45
C PHE A 43 4.06 15.31 -10.00
N GLY A 44 3.01 16.11 -9.80
CA GLY A 44 2.56 16.47 -8.46
C GLY A 44 2.02 15.26 -7.68
N GLY A 45 2.73 14.85 -6.63
CA GLY A 45 2.07 14.47 -5.38
C GLY A 45 1.51 13.06 -5.28
N VAL A 46 2.26 11.99 -5.60
CA VAL A 46 1.76 10.62 -5.31
C VAL A 46 1.86 10.37 -3.80
N HIS A 47 0.72 10.49 -3.11
CA HIS A 47 0.63 10.12 -1.71
C HIS A 47 0.39 8.62 -1.62
N VAL A 48 1.33 7.91 -1.00
CA VAL A 48 1.24 6.48 -0.76
C VAL A 48 1.28 6.20 0.72
N PHE A 49 0.81 5.01 1.10
CA PHE A 49 1.16 4.46 2.40
C PHE A 49 2.65 4.09 2.40
N PRO A 50 3.35 4.17 3.54
CA PRO A 50 4.73 3.73 3.61
C PRO A 50 4.89 2.29 3.13
N GLY A 51 5.95 2.01 2.37
CA GLY A 51 6.17 0.67 1.85
C GLY A 51 7.16 0.56 0.71
N GLY A 52 7.62 -0.66 0.45
CA GLY A 52 8.66 -0.93 -0.53
C GLY A 52 8.90 -2.41 -0.77
N ASN A 53 10.01 -2.71 -1.46
CA ASN A 53 10.33 -4.06 -1.89
C ASN A 53 10.85 -4.89 -0.71
N ALA A 54 10.55 -6.19 -0.72
CA ALA A 54 11.18 -7.11 0.20
C ALA A 54 12.71 -7.13 -0.02
N SER A 55 13.47 -7.02 1.05
CA SER A 55 14.92 -7.17 1.08
C SER A 55 15.28 -8.54 1.65
N ALA A 56 16.41 -9.11 1.22
CA ALA A 56 16.95 -10.33 1.83
C ALA A 56 17.24 -10.14 3.34
N GLN A 57 17.48 -8.90 3.77
CA GLN A 57 17.72 -8.54 5.17
C GLN A 57 16.45 -8.69 6.04
N ASP A 58 15.26 -8.66 5.43
CA ASP A 58 13.98 -8.78 6.14
C ASP A 58 13.66 -10.22 6.59
N GLY A 59 14.59 -11.17 6.37
CA GLY A 59 14.42 -12.57 6.76
C GLY A 59 13.31 -13.31 6.01
N GLY A 60 12.80 -12.73 4.91
CA GLY A 60 11.68 -13.25 4.14
C GLY A 60 10.30 -12.95 4.73
N ASP A 61 10.20 -12.17 5.80
CA ASP A 61 8.92 -11.77 6.40
C ASP A 61 8.46 -10.40 5.88
N LEU A 62 7.38 -10.37 5.10
CA LEU A 62 6.83 -9.12 4.56
C LEU A 62 6.33 -8.16 5.64
N ARG A 63 6.01 -8.62 6.85
CA ARG A 63 5.68 -7.73 7.98
C ARG A 63 6.89 -6.92 8.40
N VAL A 64 8.06 -7.57 8.44
CA VAL A 64 9.34 -6.91 8.72
C VAL A 64 9.69 -5.91 7.62
N THR A 65 9.50 -6.28 6.35
CA THR A 65 9.63 -5.35 5.22
C THR A 65 8.76 -4.11 5.42
N GLY A 66 7.49 -4.29 5.77
CA GLY A 66 6.57 -3.17 5.99
C GLY A 66 7.00 -2.25 7.13
N ILE A 67 7.46 -2.81 8.25
CA ILE A 67 7.94 -2.04 9.40
C ILE A 67 9.23 -1.27 9.05
N ARG A 68 10.19 -1.92 8.37
CA ARG A 68 11.44 -1.28 7.93
C ARG A 68 11.15 -0.09 7.01
N GLU A 69 10.35 -0.31 5.97
CA GLU A 69 9.99 0.74 5.00
C GLU A 69 9.23 1.89 5.68
N CYS A 70 8.31 1.58 6.61
CA CYS A 70 7.63 2.59 7.41
C CYS A 70 8.62 3.46 8.19
N PHE A 71 9.61 2.84 8.84
CA PHE A 71 10.65 3.54 9.57
C PHE A 71 11.54 4.40 8.65
N GLU A 72 11.97 3.84 7.52
CA GLU A 72 12.78 4.57 6.53
C GLU A 72 12.07 5.82 6.00
N GLU A 73 10.79 5.70 5.66
CA GLU A 73 10.05 6.78 4.98
C GLU A 73 9.43 7.80 5.93
N SER A 74 9.08 7.41 7.16
CA SER A 74 8.36 8.29 8.09
C SER A 74 9.08 8.57 9.41
N GLY A 75 10.09 7.76 9.74
CA GLY A 75 10.72 7.76 11.06
C GLY A 75 9.85 7.14 12.16
N LEU A 76 8.66 6.64 11.84
CA LEU A 76 7.81 5.89 12.78
C LEU A 76 8.28 4.44 12.84
N LEU A 77 8.71 4.00 14.02
CA LEU A 77 9.18 2.64 14.25
C LEU A 77 8.12 1.83 15.00
N LEU A 78 7.69 0.70 14.43
CA LEU A 78 6.86 -0.29 15.10
C LEU A 78 7.74 -1.39 15.71
N ALA A 79 8.15 -1.21 16.96
CA ALA A 79 8.98 -2.15 17.69
C ALA A 79 8.72 -2.10 19.20
N SER A 80 8.79 -3.27 19.85
CA SER A 80 8.79 -3.39 21.30
C SER A 80 10.21 -3.31 21.86
N GLY A 81 10.35 -2.86 23.10
CA GLY A 81 11.62 -2.67 23.80
C GLY A 81 11.78 -1.24 24.32
N SER A 82 12.97 -0.91 24.83
CA SER A 82 13.25 0.45 25.30
C SER A 82 13.51 1.36 24.11
N THR A 83 12.63 2.33 23.90
CA THR A 83 12.75 3.34 22.84
C THR A 83 14.08 4.08 22.95
N PRO A 84 14.93 4.08 21.89
CA PRO A 84 16.10 4.94 21.82
C PRO A 84 15.70 6.42 21.72
N GLU A 85 16.64 7.31 22.04
CA GLU A 85 16.51 8.75 21.80
C GLU A 85 16.26 9.06 20.31
N ASP A 86 15.51 10.12 20.02
CA ASP A 86 15.14 10.51 18.64
C ASP A 86 16.37 10.69 17.74
N SER A 87 17.46 11.25 18.27
CA SER A 87 18.72 11.43 17.52
C SER A 87 19.35 10.11 17.07
N VAL A 88 19.18 9.04 17.86
CA VAL A 88 19.65 7.68 17.52
C VAL A 88 18.76 7.08 16.44
N LEU A 89 17.44 7.27 16.54
CA LEU A 89 16.48 6.83 15.53
C LEU A 89 16.73 7.52 14.18
N ASP A 90 16.93 8.83 14.17
CA ASP A 90 17.22 9.57 12.94
C ASP A 90 18.55 9.14 12.29
N ALA A 91 19.59 8.93 13.10
CA ALA A 91 20.87 8.42 12.61
C ALA A 91 20.73 7.00 12.02
N ALA A 92 20.02 6.11 12.71
CA ALA A 92 19.75 4.75 12.24
C ALA A 92 18.94 4.76 10.95
N ARG A 93 17.89 5.57 10.86
CA ARG A 93 17.06 5.73 9.66
C ARG A 93 17.89 6.10 8.44
N ASN A 94 18.75 7.12 8.57
CA ASN A 94 19.64 7.54 7.50
C ASN A 94 20.65 6.45 7.11
N ALA A 95 21.19 5.72 8.09
CA ALA A 95 22.15 4.64 7.83
C ALA A 95 21.49 3.44 7.14
N ILE A 96 20.26 3.09 7.52
CA ILE A 96 19.48 1.99 6.93
C ILE A 96 19.06 2.34 5.50
N HIS A 97 18.51 3.54 5.28
CA HIS A 97 18.15 4.01 3.95
C HIS A 97 19.36 4.04 2.99
N ALA A 98 20.54 4.41 3.50
CA ALA A 98 21.77 4.41 2.73
C ALA A 98 22.45 3.01 2.64
N GLU A 99 21.78 1.95 3.07
CA GLU A 99 22.28 0.56 3.12
C GLU A 99 23.60 0.38 3.89
N LYS A 100 23.93 1.31 4.81
CA LYS A 100 25.13 1.27 5.66
C LYS A 100 24.93 0.41 6.91
N THR A 101 23.70 0.14 7.30
CA THR A 101 23.34 -0.67 8.45
C THR A 101 22.08 -1.46 8.14
N GLN A 102 22.03 -2.72 8.56
CA GLN A 102 20.84 -3.54 8.39
C GLN A 102 19.81 -3.22 9.49
N PHE A 103 18.53 -3.18 9.14
CA PHE A 103 17.45 -2.89 10.09
C PHE A 103 17.44 -3.86 11.28
N GLN A 104 17.61 -5.16 11.04
CA GLN A 104 17.69 -6.20 12.09
C GLN A 104 18.88 -5.99 13.03
N SER A 105 20.04 -5.58 12.50
CA SER A 105 21.22 -5.30 13.30
C SER A 105 20.97 -4.12 14.23
N PHE A 106 20.35 -3.05 13.73
CA PHE A 106 19.93 -1.91 14.54
C PHE A 106 18.97 -2.33 15.66
N LEU A 107 17.92 -3.10 15.33
CA LEU A 107 16.98 -3.58 16.34
C LEU A 107 17.69 -4.41 17.43
N THR A 108 18.54 -5.35 17.02
CA THR A 108 19.29 -6.22 17.94
C THR A 108 20.22 -5.43 18.85
N GLN A 109 20.96 -4.47 18.30
CA GLN A 109 21.90 -3.62 19.05
C GLN A 109 21.19 -2.80 20.15
N HIS A 110 19.95 -2.40 19.92
CA HIS A 110 19.18 -1.59 20.85
C HIS A 110 18.18 -2.40 21.69
N GLY A 111 18.23 -3.74 21.63
CA GLY A 111 17.31 -4.60 22.38
C GLY A 111 15.85 -4.43 21.96
N LEU A 112 15.61 -4.07 20.69
CA LEU A 112 14.30 -3.88 20.09
C LEU A 112 13.87 -5.13 19.33
N THR A 113 12.56 -5.35 19.24
CA THR A 113 11.96 -6.40 18.41
C THR A 113 10.85 -5.80 17.54
N ALA A 114 10.89 -6.02 16.23
CA ALA A 114 9.84 -5.53 15.32
C ALA A 114 8.46 -6.05 15.75
N ASP A 115 7.48 -5.15 15.88
CA ASP A 115 6.14 -5.49 16.36
C ASP A 115 5.26 -6.04 15.23
N VAL A 116 5.65 -7.20 14.70
CA VAL A 116 4.96 -7.85 13.56
C VAL A 116 3.54 -8.32 13.90
N GLN A 117 3.19 -8.44 15.18
CA GLN A 117 1.86 -8.85 15.63
C GLN A 117 0.84 -7.69 15.55
N ALA A 118 1.32 -6.44 15.57
CA ALA A 118 0.47 -5.28 15.37
C ALA A 118 -0.01 -5.09 13.91
N LEU A 119 0.54 -5.86 12.96
CA LEU A 119 0.22 -5.76 11.53
C LEU A 119 -0.92 -6.70 11.16
N LEU A 120 -2.12 -6.15 11.01
CA LEU A 120 -3.30 -6.85 10.51
C LEU A 120 -3.19 -7.02 8.98
N PRO A 121 -3.23 -8.25 8.42
CA PRO A 121 -3.22 -8.43 6.97
C PRO A 121 -4.49 -7.86 6.35
N PHE A 122 -4.40 -7.14 5.23
CA PHE A 122 -5.57 -6.50 4.62
C PHE A 122 -5.86 -6.99 3.19
N THR A 123 -5.10 -6.58 2.19
CA THR A 123 -5.28 -7.11 0.82
C THR A 123 -3.92 -7.24 0.13
N GLN A 124 -3.84 -8.13 -0.85
CA GLN A 124 -2.68 -8.23 -1.73
C GLN A 124 -3.01 -7.67 -3.10
N TRP A 125 -2.04 -7.03 -3.75
CA TRP A 125 -2.23 -6.46 -5.09
C TRP A 125 -1.08 -6.86 -6.01
N ILE A 126 -1.42 -7.37 -7.19
CA ILE A 126 -0.47 -7.69 -8.24
C ILE A 126 -0.62 -6.65 -9.34
N THR A 127 0.46 -5.93 -9.64
CA THR A 127 0.44 -4.94 -10.73
C THR A 127 0.07 -5.61 -12.07
N PRO A 128 -0.82 -5.00 -12.87
CA PRO A 128 -1.22 -5.56 -14.17
C PRO A 128 -0.04 -5.86 -15.11
N VAL A 129 -0.23 -6.84 -15.98
CA VAL A 129 0.83 -7.34 -16.89
C VAL A 129 1.32 -6.30 -17.90
N PHE A 130 0.52 -5.27 -18.21
CA PHE A 130 0.89 -4.19 -19.12
C PHE A 130 1.81 -3.14 -18.46
N ALA A 131 1.98 -3.18 -17.14
CA ALA A 131 2.85 -2.24 -16.44
C ALA A 131 4.32 -2.64 -16.59
N PRO A 132 5.24 -1.70 -16.89
CA PRO A 132 6.66 -2.01 -17.10
C PRO A 132 7.37 -2.43 -15.82
N ARG A 133 6.87 -2.00 -14.65
CA ARG A 133 7.33 -2.44 -13.33
C ARG A 133 6.16 -3.10 -12.63
N ARG A 134 6.40 -4.30 -12.09
CA ARG A 134 5.36 -5.09 -11.43
C ARG A 134 5.75 -5.42 -10.00
N PHE A 135 4.77 -5.37 -9.14
CA PHE A 135 4.86 -5.63 -7.71
C PHE A 135 3.74 -6.58 -7.30
N HIS A 136 4.03 -7.42 -6.33
CA HIS A 136 3.06 -8.17 -5.55
C HIS A 136 3.16 -7.61 -4.14
N THR A 137 2.23 -6.73 -3.79
CA THR A 137 2.27 -5.96 -2.55
C THR A 137 1.28 -6.53 -1.57
N GLN A 138 1.74 -6.92 -0.38
CA GLN A 138 0.87 -7.18 0.76
C GLN A 138 0.66 -5.88 1.54
N PHE A 139 -0.59 -5.48 1.73
CA PHE A 139 -0.95 -4.36 2.60
C PHE A 139 -1.29 -4.86 3.99
N TYR A 140 -0.84 -4.10 4.99
CA TYR A 140 -1.16 -4.29 6.40
C TYR A 140 -1.84 -3.04 6.95
N VAL A 141 -2.67 -3.19 7.97
CA VAL A 141 -3.18 -2.07 8.79
C VAL A 141 -2.60 -2.22 10.20
N ALA A 142 -2.16 -1.12 10.79
CA ALA A 142 -1.71 -1.10 12.19
C ALA A 142 -2.25 0.14 12.90
N PHE A 143 -2.75 -0.04 14.12
CA PHE A 143 -3.24 1.06 14.96
C PHE A 143 -2.16 1.49 15.96
N LEU A 144 -1.82 2.78 15.99
CA LEU A 144 -0.81 3.29 16.93
C LEU A 144 -1.21 3.13 18.40
N GLY A 145 -2.51 3.09 18.69
CA GLY A 145 -3.00 2.88 20.07
C GLY A 145 -2.73 1.48 20.61
N THR A 146 -2.47 0.49 19.74
CA THR A 146 -2.22 -0.91 20.12
C THR A 146 -0.82 -1.38 19.77
N ALA A 147 -0.14 -0.71 18.84
CA ALA A 147 1.22 -1.05 18.43
C ALA A 147 2.25 -0.45 19.38
N SER A 148 3.37 -1.14 19.56
CA SER A 148 4.56 -0.56 20.19
C SER A 148 5.21 0.39 19.19
N ALA A 149 4.82 1.66 19.21
CA ALA A 149 5.24 2.66 18.23
C ALA A 149 6.05 3.80 18.86
N THR A 150 7.09 4.25 18.17
CA THR A 150 7.90 5.41 18.56
C THR A 150 8.06 6.37 17.38
N GLY A 151 8.19 7.67 17.67
CA GLY A 151 8.20 8.73 16.66
C GLY A 151 6.91 9.54 16.60
N PHE A 152 6.63 10.13 15.44
CA PHE A 152 5.55 11.09 15.26
C PHE A 152 4.16 10.43 15.11
N SER A 153 3.19 10.85 15.92
CA SER A 153 1.87 10.20 16.01
C SER A 153 0.69 10.98 15.40
N SER A 154 0.87 12.26 15.02
CA SER A 154 -0.23 13.09 14.49
C SER A 154 0.25 14.39 13.85
N GLY A 155 -0.29 14.81 12.71
CA GLY A 155 0.05 16.06 12.02
C GLY A 155 0.89 15.83 10.76
N ALA A 156 1.83 16.73 10.44
CA ALA A 156 2.79 16.57 9.35
C ALA A 156 4.26 16.67 9.81
N ARG A 157 5.15 15.92 9.15
CA ARG A 157 6.61 15.96 9.29
C ARG A 157 7.25 16.00 7.90
N GLU A 158 8.25 16.82 7.72
CA GLU A 158 9.10 16.80 6.52
C GLU A 158 10.52 16.49 6.93
N ASP A 159 11.13 15.50 6.28
CA ASP A 159 12.53 15.14 6.48
C ASP A 159 13.28 15.13 5.15
N ARG A 160 14.60 15.31 5.22
CA ARG A 160 15.49 15.21 4.07
C ARG A 160 16.39 14.01 4.23
N ILE A 161 16.33 13.10 3.27
CA ILE A 161 17.11 11.88 3.26
C ILE A 161 18.20 11.99 2.18
N PRO A 162 19.48 11.70 2.49
CA PRO A 162 20.53 11.66 1.49
C PRO A 162 20.29 10.53 0.48
N THR A 163 20.44 10.83 -0.81
CA THR A 163 20.37 9.81 -1.87
C THR A 163 21.76 9.24 -2.19
N PRO A 164 21.85 8.02 -2.76
CA PRO A 164 23.14 7.38 -3.08
C PRO A 164 24.06 8.17 -4.02
N ASP A 165 23.50 9.08 -4.82
CA ASP A 165 24.20 9.97 -5.75
C ASP A 165 24.64 11.31 -5.12
N GLY A 166 24.45 11.50 -3.82
CA GLY A 166 24.83 12.71 -3.08
C GLY A 166 23.79 13.83 -3.13
N GLY A 167 22.59 13.58 -3.67
CA GLY A 167 21.44 14.47 -3.58
C GLY A 167 20.71 14.41 -2.23
N GLN A 168 19.61 15.17 -2.12
CA GLN A 168 18.65 15.09 -1.02
C GLN A 168 17.26 14.83 -1.59
N GLU A 169 16.61 13.77 -1.11
CA GLU A 169 15.19 13.51 -1.32
C GLU A 169 14.42 14.05 -0.10
N VAL A 170 13.39 14.85 -0.32
CA VAL A 170 12.51 15.28 0.78
C VAL A 170 11.34 14.31 0.85
N ILE A 171 11.11 13.75 2.02
CA ILE A 171 9.93 12.95 2.32
C ILE A 171 9.01 13.76 3.23
N ALA A 172 7.79 13.99 2.77
CA ALA A 172 6.73 14.58 3.56
C ALA A 172 5.81 13.45 4.06
N ALA A 173 5.65 13.34 5.37
CA ALA A 173 4.75 12.42 6.03
C ALA A 173 3.62 13.20 6.69
N ARG A 174 2.36 12.81 6.47
CA ARG A 174 1.21 13.46 7.12
C ARG A 174 0.10 12.49 7.46
N PHE A 175 -0.56 12.75 8.57
CA PHE A 175 -1.77 12.08 9.01
C PHE A 175 -3.00 12.83 8.49
N LEU A 176 -3.89 12.12 7.78
CA LEU A 176 -5.17 12.65 7.32
C LEU A 176 -6.27 11.61 7.46
N HIS A 177 -7.49 12.04 7.78
CA HIS A 177 -8.65 11.14 7.77
C HIS A 177 -8.88 10.57 6.35
N PRO A 178 -9.21 9.27 6.17
CA PRO A 178 -9.45 8.68 4.84
C PRO A 178 -10.40 9.49 3.94
N ASP A 179 -11.50 10.01 4.50
CA ASP A 179 -12.42 10.88 3.75
C ASP A 179 -11.77 12.17 3.25
N ALA A 180 -10.87 12.77 4.03
CA ALA A 180 -10.14 13.96 3.62
C ALA A 180 -9.17 13.63 2.48
N VAL A 181 -8.45 12.50 2.56
CA VAL A 181 -7.57 12.04 1.48
C VAL A 181 -8.36 11.81 0.18
N LEU A 182 -9.52 11.16 0.26
CA LEU A 182 -10.39 10.95 -0.90
C LEU A 182 -10.95 12.28 -1.44
N ALA A 183 -11.17 13.28 -0.58
CA ALA A 183 -11.58 14.62 -0.99
C ALA A 183 -10.46 15.38 -1.71
N GLU A 184 -9.23 15.37 -1.17
CA GLU A 184 -8.05 15.95 -1.83
C GLU A 184 -7.81 15.30 -3.21
N PHE A 185 -7.99 13.98 -3.32
CA PHE A 185 -7.89 13.27 -4.61
C PHE A 185 -8.97 13.73 -5.60
N ARG A 186 -10.23 13.84 -5.17
CA ARG A 186 -11.32 14.36 -6.01
C ARG A 186 -11.11 15.81 -6.43
N ALA A 187 -10.45 16.62 -5.59
CA ALA A 187 -10.08 17.99 -5.90
C ALA A 187 -8.86 18.09 -6.84
N GLY A 188 -8.18 16.97 -7.12
CA GLY A 188 -6.95 16.94 -7.93
C GLY A 188 -5.71 17.47 -7.21
N GLU A 189 -5.76 17.57 -5.88
CA GLU A 189 -4.65 18.05 -5.04
C GLU A 189 -3.59 16.97 -4.81
N ILE A 190 -4.02 15.70 -4.84
CA ILE A 190 -3.14 14.52 -4.73
C ILE A 190 -3.46 13.51 -5.83
N THR A 191 -2.52 12.61 -6.07
CA THR A 191 -2.73 11.43 -6.92
C THR A 191 -2.84 10.18 -6.07
N LEU A 192 -3.85 9.35 -6.34
CA LEU A 192 -3.99 8.00 -5.80
C LEU A 192 -3.93 6.96 -6.92
N MET A 193 -3.34 5.80 -6.60
CA MET A 193 -3.40 4.62 -7.45
C MET A 193 -4.54 3.69 -6.98
N PRO A 194 -5.03 2.76 -7.83
CA PRO A 194 -6.18 1.91 -7.50
C PRO A 194 -6.10 1.16 -6.15
N PRO A 195 -4.96 0.56 -5.74
CA PRO A 195 -4.86 -0.08 -4.42
C PRO A 195 -5.12 0.89 -3.27
N GLN A 196 -4.49 2.07 -3.30
CA GLN A 196 -4.59 3.11 -2.28
C GLN A 196 -6.04 3.62 -2.19
N PHE A 197 -6.65 3.95 -3.34
CA PHE A 197 -8.03 4.39 -3.38
C PHE A 197 -8.99 3.34 -2.80
N TYR A 198 -8.81 2.07 -3.18
CA TYR A 198 -9.66 0.98 -2.70
C TYR A 198 -9.58 0.80 -1.18
N ILE A 199 -8.36 0.81 -0.63
CA ILE A 199 -8.10 0.65 0.79
C ILE A 199 -8.64 1.86 1.56
N LEU A 200 -8.36 3.09 1.11
CA LEU A 200 -8.90 4.31 1.71
C LEU A 200 -10.42 4.35 1.70
N HIS A 201 -11.05 3.99 0.57
CA HIS A 201 -12.51 3.94 0.46
C HIS A 201 -13.11 2.90 1.42
N THR A 202 -12.45 1.75 1.58
CA THR A 202 -12.89 0.71 2.51
C THR A 202 -12.74 1.17 3.96
N LEU A 203 -11.60 1.74 4.33
CA LEU A 203 -11.34 2.23 5.69
C LEU A 203 -12.21 3.43 6.04
N ALA A 204 -12.47 4.36 5.11
CA ALA A 204 -13.43 5.45 5.29
C ALA A 204 -14.83 4.94 5.64
N GLY A 205 -15.19 3.73 5.17
CA GLY A 205 -16.43 3.03 5.54
C GLY A 205 -16.55 2.72 7.04
N ILE A 206 -15.42 2.47 7.70
CA ILE A 206 -15.31 1.95 9.07
C ILE A 206 -14.85 3.04 10.05
N LEU A 207 -13.76 3.73 9.71
CA LEU A 207 -13.16 4.81 10.47
C LEU A 207 -14.01 6.07 10.29
N ARG A 208 -14.83 6.38 11.29
CA ARG A 208 -15.81 7.46 11.32
C ARG A 208 -15.53 8.39 12.48
N GLY A 209 -15.74 9.68 12.27
CA GLY A 209 -15.45 10.71 13.27
C GLY A 209 -13.94 10.92 13.45
N ASP A 210 -13.57 11.63 14.50
CA ASP A 210 -12.21 12.14 14.77
C ASP A 210 -11.50 11.38 15.90
N ALA A 211 -12.03 10.22 16.30
CA ALA A 211 -11.46 9.39 17.36
C ALA A 211 -11.58 7.90 17.01
N THR A 212 -10.47 7.18 17.17
CA THR A 212 -10.40 5.73 16.96
C THR A 212 -11.05 5.00 18.13
N THR A 213 -12.07 4.20 17.85
CA THR A 213 -12.81 3.43 18.86
C THR A 213 -12.48 1.94 18.81
N ALA A 214 -12.72 1.23 19.92
CA ALA A 214 -12.52 -0.22 19.97
C ALA A 214 -13.40 -0.98 18.96
N GLU A 215 -14.63 -0.50 18.71
CA GLU A 215 -15.53 -1.07 17.70
C GLU A 215 -14.97 -0.94 16.28
N GLN A 216 -14.39 0.22 15.96
CA GLN A 216 -13.73 0.44 14.67
C GLN A 216 -12.50 -0.46 14.50
N CYS A 217 -11.66 -0.57 15.53
CA CYS A 217 -10.52 -1.49 15.54
C CYS A 217 -10.97 -2.93 15.32
N ALA A 218 -11.96 -3.40 16.07
CA ALA A 218 -12.50 -4.76 15.96
C ALA A 218 -13.09 -5.02 14.57
N ARG A 219 -13.74 -4.03 13.95
CA ARG A 219 -14.30 -4.16 12.60
C ARG A 219 -13.23 -4.24 11.51
N VAL A 220 -12.11 -3.52 11.67
CA VAL A 220 -10.95 -3.66 10.78
C VAL A 220 -10.27 -5.02 10.97
N GLU A 221 -10.13 -5.47 12.22
CA GLU A 221 -9.59 -6.79 12.54
C GLU A 221 -10.46 -7.92 11.97
N GLU A 222 -11.79 -7.81 12.07
CA GLU A 222 -12.72 -8.75 11.45
C GLU A 222 -12.48 -8.88 9.94
N LEU A 223 -12.35 -7.75 9.23
CA LEU A 223 -12.00 -7.79 7.80
C LEU A 223 -10.65 -8.46 7.55
N ALA A 224 -9.64 -8.08 8.34
CA ALA A 224 -8.28 -8.59 8.21
C ALA A 224 -8.19 -10.11 8.38
N LEU A 225 -9.02 -10.68 9.27
CA LEU A 225 -9.05 -12.11 9.54
C LEU A 225 -10.06 -12.87 8.64
N SER A 226 -10.97 -12.16 7.99
CA SER A 226 -11.93 -12.72 7.04
C SER A 226 -11.30 -13.09 5.69
N ALA A 227 -12.13 -13.53 4.73
CA ALA A 227 -11.73 -13.76 3.35
C ALA A 227 -11.18 -12.50 2.67
N PHE A 228 -11.68 -11.31 3.06
CA PHE A 228 -11.21 -10.03 2.55
C PHE A 228 -9.71 -9.84 2.78
N GLY A 229 -9.26 -10.08 4.02
CA GLY A 229 -7.86 -10.05 4.48
C GLY A 229 -6.86 -10.80 3.61
N ARG A 230 -7.35 -11.82 2.89
CA ARG A 230 -6.57 -12.75 2.08
C ARG A 230 -6.78 -12.57 0.57
N MET A 231 -7.61 -11.62 0.16
CA MET A 231 -7.86 -11.39 -1.26
C MET A 231 -6.59 -10.95 -1.98
N VAL A 232 -6.33 -11.57 -3.12
CA VAL A 232 -5.26 -11.19 -4.05
C VAL A 232 -5.89 -10.53 -5.26
N PHE A 233 -5.76 -9.21 -5.33
CA PHE A 233 -6.24 -8.41 -6.43
C PHE A 233 -5.27 -8.47 -7.61
N ASN A 234 -5.71 -9.04 -8.73
CA ASN A 234 -4.97 -9.04 -10.00
C ASN A 234 -5.79 -8.27 -11.04
N PRO A 235 -5.71 -6.92 -11.08
CA PRO A 235 -6.60 -6.11 -11.89
C PRO A 235 -6.48 -6.43 -13.38
N ARG A 236 -7.63 -6.70 -14.02
CA ARG A 236 -7.70 -6.97 -15.46
C ARG A 236 -8.50 -5.88 -16.15
N ARG A 237 -7.95 -5.36 -17.25
CA ARG A 237 -8.66 -4.42 -18.09
C ARG A 237 -9.85 -5.12 -18.76
N LEU A 238 -11.04 -4.53 -18.63
CA LEU A 238 -12.24 -4.96 -19.34
C LEU A 238 -12.44 -4.07 -20.57
N GLY A 239 -12.12 -4.60 -21.75
CA GLY A 239 -12.38 -3.93 -23.03
C GLY A 239 -11.59 -2.63 -23.28
N PRO A 240 -11.94 -1.89 -24.35
CA PRO A 240 -11.42 -0.56 -24.62
C PRO A 240 -11.90 0.45 -23.56
N PRO A 241 -11.34 1.67 -23.49
CA PRO A 241 -11.85 2.69 -22.59
C PRO A 241 -13.31 3.02 -22.93
N ASP A 242 -14.08 3.44 -21.93
CA ASP A 242 -15.47 3.84 -22.14
C ASP A 242 -15.61 5.17 -22.90
N VAL A 243 -16.84 5.63 -23.11
CA VAL A 243 -17.13 6.88 -23.83
C VAL A 243 -16.55 8.14 -23.17
N GLN A 244 -16.20 8.05 -21.88
CA GLN A 244 -15.52 9.12 -21.12
C GLN A 244 -14.00 8.92 -21.08
N GLY A 245 -13.47 7.90 -21.76
CA GLY A 245 -12.05 7.57 -21.80
C GLY A 245 -11.55 6.79 -20.57
N ARG A 246 -12.45 6.29 -19.72
CA ARG A 246 -12.08 5.57 -18.49
C ARG A 246 -11.72 4.13 -18.80
N VAL A 247 -10.63 3.66 -18.23
CA VAL A 247 -10.23 2.25 -18.26
C VAL A 247 -10.95 1.51 -17.13
N VAL A 248 -11.67 0.45 -17.46
CA VAL A 248 -12.33 -0.41 -16.47
C VAL A 248 -11.36 -1.50 -16.02
N LEU A 249 -11.03 -1.51 -14.72
CA LEU A 249 -10.22 -2.53 -14.06
C LEU A 249 -11.14 -3.43 -13.22
N THR A 250 -11.22 -4.71 -13.58
CA THR A 250 -12.06 -5.71 -12.88
C THR A 250 -11.24 -6.51 -11.88
N TYR A 251 -11.87 -6.84 -10.76
CA TYR A 251 -11.28 -7.53 -9.61
C TYR A 251 -11.96 -8.89 -9.37
N GLU A 252 -11.34 -9.70 -8.53
CA GLU A 252 -11.77 -11.03 -8.14
C GLU A 252 -13.21 -10.99 -7.59
N GLY A 253 -14.07 -11.92 -8.04
CA GLY A 253 -15.50 -11.93 -7.71
C GLY A 253 -16.40 -11.06 -8.61
N ASP A 254 -15.83 -10.27 -9.52
CA ASP A 254 -16.61 -9.56 -10.54
C ASP A 254 -17.29 -10.54 -11.50
N HIS A 255 -18.51 -10.25 -11.97
CA HIS A 255 -19.27 -11.14 -12.88
C HIS A 255 -18.53 -11.43 -14.20
N THR A 256 -17.72 -10.49 -14.71
CA THR A 256 -16.89 -10.73 -15.92
C THR A 256 -15.65 -11.58 -15.63
N ARG A 257 -15.40 -11.85 -14.35
CA ARG A 257 -14.29 -12.65 -13.83
C ARG A 257 -14.76 -13.96 -13.20
N GLY A 258 -15.98 -14.40 -13.54
CA GLY A 258 -16.56 -15.66 -13.08
C GLY A 258 -17.36 -15.56 -11.79
N GLY A 259 -17.53 -14.35 -11.23
CA GLY A 259 -18.41 -14.15 -10.09
C GLY A 259 -19.91 -14.23 -10.44
N PRO A 260 -20.80 -14.15 -9.43
CA PRO A 260 -22.25 -14.20 -9.61
C PRO A 260 -22.77 -13.17 -10.63
N SER A 261 -23.82 -13.54 -11.36
CA SER A 261 -24.44 -12.65 -12.35
C SER A 261 -24.88 -11.34 -11.70
N GLY A 262 -24.43 -10.21 -12.28
CA GLY A 262 -24.72 -8.86 -11.79
C GLY A 262 -23.81 -8.36 -10.66
N ARG A 263 -22.89 -9.19 -10.14
CA ARG A 263 -21.89 -8.75 -9.16
C ARG A 263 -20.86 -7.83 -9.83
N LEU A 264 -20.68 -6.65 -9.27
CA LEU A 264 -19.67 -5.67 -9.67
C LEU A 264 -18.57 -5.65 -8.63
N HIS A 265 -17.33 -5.82 -9.11
CA HIS A 265 -16.14 -5.56 -8.33
C HIS A 265 -15.08 -4.97 -9.25
N ARG A 266 -15.13 -3.66 -9.46
CA ARG A 266 -14.29 -3.00 -10.47
C ARG A 266 -14.05 -1.54 -10.14
N ALA A 267 -13.00 -0.97 -10.72
CA ALA A 267 -12.76 0.46 -10.71
C ALA A 267 -12.74 1.02 -12.13
N LEU A 268 -13.38 2.16 -12.32
CA LEU A 268 -13.31 2.97 -13.53
C LEU A 268 -12.23 4.02 -13.29
N VAL A 269 -11.18 3.99 -14.08
CA VAL A 269 -9.99 4.82 -13.87
C VAL A 269 -9.82 5.76 -15.06
N LEU A 270 -9.86 7.06 -14.81
CA LEU A 270 -9.49 8.08 -15.79
C LEU A 270 -8.03 8.46 -15.61
N THR A 271 -7.26 8.42 -16.68
CA THR A 271 -5.88 8.89 -16.70
C THR A 271 -5.83 10.28 -17.33
N GLY A 272 -5.37 11.26 -16.58
CA GLY A 272 -5.18 12.63 -17.01
C GLY A 272 -3.88 12.85 -17.77
N LYS A 273 -3.53 14.13 -17.96
CA LYS A 273 -2.28 14.53 -18.63
C LYS A 273 -1.05 13.94 -17.93
N GLY A 274 -0.08 13.47 -18.72
CA GLY A 274 1.16 12.91 -18.19
C GLY A 274 1.05 11.48 -17.64
N GLY A 275 -0.07 10.78 -17.86
CA GLY A 275 -0.23 9.39 -17.41
C GLY A 275 -0.63 9.26 -15.94
N VAL A 276 -1.00 10.36 -15.30
CA VAL A 276 -1.39 10.42 -13.88
C VAL A 276 -2.86 10.09 -13.73
N THR A 277 -3.22 9.26 -12.74
CA THR A 277 -4.61 8.94 -12.44
C THR A 277 -5.33 10.19 -11.90
N SER A 278 -6.37 10.65 -12.61
CA SER A 278 -7.13 11.85 -12.24
C SER A 278 -8.50 11.53 -11.65
N GLU A 279 -9.06 10.35 -11.92
CA GLU A 279 -10.33 9.92 -11.35
C GLU A 279 -10.31 8.41 -11.12
N ILE A 280 -10.88 7.97 -10.01
CA ILE A 280 -11.19 6.57 -9.74
C ILE A 280 -12.61 6.52 -9.19
N THR A 281 -13.48 5.73 -9.85
CA THR A 281 -14.80 5.37 -9.31
C THR A 281 -14.80 3.88 -9.01
N LEU A 282 -15.04 3.52 -7.74
CA LEU A 282 -15.17 2.13 -7.32
C LEU A 282 -16.64 1.68 -7.47
N GLU A 283 -16.86 0.64 -8.26
CA GLU A 283 -18.14 -0.05 -8.36
C GLU A 283 -18.05 -1.39 -7.63
N ARG A 284 -18.64 -1.43 -6.43
CA ARG A 284 -18.73 -2.63 -5.58
C ARG A 284 -20.15 -2.72 -5.01
N ASN A 285 -20.89 -3.77 -5.35
CA ASN A 285 -22.30 -3.94 -4.98
C ASN A 285 -22.59 -5.15 -4.08
N PHE A 286 -21.60 -5.55 -3.28
CA PHE A 286 -21.70 -6.65 -2.31
C PHE A 286 -21.01 -6.26 -1.01
N ASP A 287 -21.38 -6.93 0.07
CA ASP A 287 -20.82 -6.79 1.40
C ASP A 287 -19.49 -7.55 1.52
N ILE A 288 -18.41 -6.81 1.76
CA ILE A 288 -17.06 -7.37 1.94
C ILE A 288 -16.89 -8.15 3.24
N PHE A 289 -17.84 -8.09 4.17
CA PHE A 289 -17.80 -8.88 5.40
C PHE A 289 -18.42 -10.27 5.22
N SER A 290 -19.46 -10.37 4.40
CA SER A 290 -20.31 -11.57 4.36
C SER A 290 -20.42 -12.23 2.98
N GLU A 291 -20.09 -11.53 1.89
CA GLU A 291 -20.38 -11.98 0.52
C GLU A 291 -19.13 -12.28 -0.32
N ILE A 292 -17.94 -12.28 0.28
CA ILE A 292 -16.70 -12.71 -0.38
C ILE A 292 -16.65 -14.23 -0.43
N GLU A 293 -16.62 -14.76 -1.65
CA GLU A 293 -16.44 -16.19 -1.87
C GLU A 293 -15.02 -16.59 -1.46
N VAL A 294 -14.94 -17.54 -0.54
CA VAL A 294 -13.66 -18.17 -0.21
C VAL A 294 -13.41 -19.21 -1.28
N ASP A 295 -12.37 -19.05 -2.10
CA ASP A 295 -11.90 -20.16 -2.92
C ASP A 295 -11.68 -21.36 -1.98
N PRO A 296 -12.24 -22.56 -2.29
CA PRO A 296 -11.91 -23.74 -1.51
C PRO A 296 -10.38 -23.86 -1.51
N VAL A 297 -9.80 -24.04 -0.31
CA VAL A 297 -8.37 -24.30 -0.12
C VAL A 297 -7.93 -25.27 -1.21
N PRO A 298 -6.96 -24.93 -2.08
CA PRO A 298 -6.55 -25.84 -3.14
C PRO A 298 -6.18 -27.17 -2.50
N ALA A 299 -6.82 -28.25 -2.97
CA ALA A 299 -6.54 -29.59 -2.46
C ALA A 299 -5.03 -29.82 -2.49
N PRO A 300 -4.43 -30.43 -1.44
CA PRO A 300 -3.02 -30.72 -1.45
C PRO A 300 -2.67 -31.51 -2.72
N PRO A 301 -1.50 -31.25 -3.33
CA PRO A 301 -1.07 -32.00 -4.52
C PRO A 301 -1.18 -33.49 -4.20
N LYS A 302 -1.82 -34.25 -5.09
CA LYS A 302 -1.85 -35.71 -4.98
C LYS A 302 -0.40 -36.19 -4.97
N LEU A 303 0.00 -36.81 -3.86
CA LEU A 303 1.27 -37.53 -3.72
C LEU A 303 1.35 -38.69 -4.72
#